data_AF-A0A924YI54-F1
#
_entry.id   AF-A0A924YI54-F1
#
_cell.length_a   1.000
_cell.length_b   1.000
_cell.length_c   1.000
_cell.angle_alpha   90.00
_cell.angle_beta   90.00
_cell.angle_gamma   90.00
#
_symmetry.space_group_name_H-M   'P 1'
#
loop_
_entity.id
_entity.type
_entity.pdbx_description
1 polymer ?
#
loop_
_entity_poly.entity_id
_entity_poly.type
_entity_poly.pdbx_seq_one_letter_code
_entity_poly.pdbx_strand_id
1 'polypeptide(L)'
;MSLTFTIANSLSFAFGKFLLKKYLNDDGVNTVADVLTDIAKPKIKEILDQKKAARAVEELADKIVAQIQELLEEERRQQPDLNVEGIAEQLLATLQTDLSAEFFVKGDLVPQRVAGNYAALRPLPRGALDPRSGEAYGRMLDHAARCLVGLANQLPDFQVQTIATSLQRLRSLEETADKTFAQMRQMVTAVERLAAPGDAQKFEIEYRDAVAKNFDFIDLFGITIPRELRRFQLTDAFVSLNLQRSLTPTKNPARSKKRQPESTETDEEKSDSELLSCEAVLDRLRPGEGRLLIRGAAGSGKTTLMRWIAIQAASM
;
A
#
# COMPACT_ATOMS: atom_id res chain seq x y z
N MET A 1 50.19 -20.28 -17.37
CA MET A 1 49.18 -19.95 -16.33
C MET A 1 47.85 -19.84 -17.05
N SER A 2 46.82 -20.57 -16.64
CA SER A 2 45.53 -20.51 -17.35
C SER A 2 44.91 -19.12 -17.18
N LEU A 3 44.27 -18.59 -18.24
CA LEU A 3 43.63 -17.28 -18.22
C LEU A 3 42.58 -17.14 -17.10
N THR A 4 41.97 -18.27 -16.72
CA THR A 4 41.04 -18.41 -15.59
C THR A 4 41.65 -17.99 -14.25
N PHE A 5 42.96 -18.20 -14.05
CA PHE A 5 43.68 -17.76 -12.85
C PHE A 5 43.88 -16.24 -12.82
N THR A 6 44.12 -15.62 -13.98
CA THR A 6 44.25 -14.16 -14.11
C THR A 6 42.92 -13.46 -13.82
N ILE A 7 41.82 -14.00 -14.36
CA ILE A 7 40.46 -13.51 -14.13
C ILE A 7 40.09 -13.64 -12.65
N ALA A 8 40.33 -14.82 -12.05
CA ALA A 8 40.13 -15.07 -10.63
C ALA A 8 40.82 -14.04 -9.75
N ASN A 9 42.12 -13.84 -9.96
CA ASN A 9 42.91 -12.93 -9.15
C ASN A 9 42.43 -11.46 -9.30
N SER A 10 42.04 -11.07 -10.51
CA SER A 10 41.50 -9.72 -10.78
C SER A 10 40.12 -9.47 -10.18
N LEU A 11 39.24 -10.49 -10.14
CA LEU A 11 37.93 -10.42 -9.49
C LEU A 11 38.10 -10.39 -7.97
N SER A 12 38.93 -11.28 -7.39
CA SER A 12 39.23 -11.27 -5.96
C SER A 12 39.78 -9.92 -5.51
N PHE A 13 40.67 -9.31 -6.33
CA PHE A 13 41.17 -7.97 -6.09
C PHE A 13 40.08 -6.89 -6.14
N ALA A 14 39.18 -6.93 -7.13
CA ALA A 14 38.07 -5.98 -7.24
C ALA A 14 37.11 -6.08 -6.04
N PHE A 15 36.75 -7.30 -5.62
CA PHE A 15 35.91 -7.53 -4.44
C PHE A 15 36.61 -7.11 -3.14
N GLY A 16 37.89 -7.46 -2.98
CA GLY A 16 38.67 -7.03 -1.82
C GLY A 16 38.74 -5.51 -1.70
N LYS A 17 38.97 -4.82 -2.83
CA LYS A 17 38.99 -3.35 -2.89
C LYS A 17 37.65 -2.74 -2.47
N PHE A 18 36.52 -3.28 -2.94
CA PHE A 18 35.19 -2.83 -2.54
C PHE A 18 34.98 -2.92 -1.03
N LEU A 19 35.25 -4.10 -0.48
CA LEU A 19 34.99 -4.44 0.91
C LEU A 19 35.88 -3.61 1.84
N LEU A 20 37.17 -3.43 1.49
CA LEU A 20 38.10 -2.57 2.23
C LEU A 20 37.73 -1.09 2.18
N LYS A 21 37.39 -0.58 0.98
CA LYS A 21 36.96 0.82 0.81
C LYS A 21 35.78 1.14 1.73
N LYS A 22 34.83 0.21 1.85
CA LYS A 22 33.63 0.45 2.66
C LYS A 22 33.86 0.29 4.16
N TYR A 23 34.61 -0.72 4.58
CA TYR A 23 34.88 -0.99 6.00
C TYR A 23 35.81 0.06 6.63
N LEU A 24 36.69 0.68 5.85
CA LEU A 24 37.65 1.68 6.34
C LEU A 24 37.18 3.13 6.18
N ASN A 25 36.04 3.34 5.50
CA ASN A 25 35.46 4.65 5.21
C ASN A 25 36.50 5.64 4.66
N ASP A 26 37.33 5.17 3.72
CA ASP A 26 38.43 5.93 3.13
C ASP A 26 38.45 5.76 1.60
N ASP A 27 38.40 6.88 0.88
CA ASP A 27 38.30 6.94 -0.59
C ASP A 27 39.66 6.76 -1.30
N GLY A 28 40.77 6.74 -0.55
CA GLY A 28 42.14 6.77 -1.07
C GLY A 28 42.78 5.43 -1.46
N VAL A 29 42.02 4.40 -1.80
CA VAL A 29 42.55 3.02 -1.92
C VAL A 29 42.78 2.60 -3.38
N ASN A 30 44.05 2.38 -3.76
CA ASN A 30 44.43 1.90 -5.11
C ASN A 30 45.03 0.49 -5.16
N THR A 31 45.52 -0.09 -4.05
CA THR A 31 46.16 -1.42 -4.00
C THR A 31 45.87 -2.14 -2.69
N VAL A 32 45.35 -3.38 -2.75
CA VAL A 32 44.98 -4.21 -1.57
C VAL A 32 46.18 -4.49 -0.64
N ALA A 33 47.40 -4.58 -1.20
CA ALA A 33 48.62 -4.83 -0.43
C ALA A 33 49.09 -3.62 0.41
N ASP A 34 49.03 -2.40 -0.13
CA ASP A 34 49.42 -1.18 0.61
C ASP A 34 48.37 -0.78 1.66
N VAL A 35 47.10 -1.13 1.43
CA VAL A 35 45.96 -0.90 2.33
C VAL A 35 46.12 -1.65 3.65
N LEU A 36 46.61 -2.88 3.60
CA LEU A 36 46.81 -3.72 4.79
C LEU A 36 47.96 -3.22 5.67
N THR A 37 48.94 -2.51 5.10
CA THR A 37 50.13 -2.04 5.82
C THR A 37 50.01 -0.61 6.36
N ASP A 38 49.29 0.28 5.66
CA ASP A 38 49.18 1.69 6.06
C ASP A 38 47.86 2.05 6.76
N ILE A 39 46.72 1.46 6.36
CA ILE A 39 45.39 1.89 6.85
C ILE A 39 44.98 1.12 8.12
N ALA A 40 45.64 0.01 8.41
CA ALA A 40 45.43 -0.79 9.61
C ALA A 40 45.93 -0.12 10.92
N LYS A 41 46.85 0.85 10.85
CA LYS A 41 47.52 1.37 12.05
C LYS A 41 46.68 2.25 12.99
N PRO A 42 45.75 3.12 12.53
CA PRO A 42 45.14 4.11 13.43
C PRO A 42 43.67 3.89 13.85
N LYS A 43 42.89 2.97 13.24
CA LYS A 43 41.42 2.94 13.44
C LYS A 43 40.79 1.69 14.06
N ILE A 44 41.55 0.62 14.32
CA ILE A 44 41.03 -0.55 15.05
C ILE A 44 42.00 -0.82 16.20
N LYS A 45 41.49 -0.74 17.44
CA LYS A 45 42.29 -0.88 18.67
C LYS A 45 43.00 -2.24 18.79
N GLU A 46 42.70 -3.21 17.90
CA GLU A 46 43.26 -4.56 17.91
C GLU A 46 43.62 -5.04 16.48
N ILE A 47 44.91 -5.25 16.23
CA ILE A 47 45.50 -5.69 14.94
C ILE A 47 44.97 -7.07 14.51
N LEU A 48 44.52 -7.89 15.46
CA LEU A 48 44.04 -9.24 15.20
C LEU A 48 42.68 -9.27 14.53
N ASP A 49 41.76 -8.37 14.88
CA ASP A 49 40.41 -8.34 14.32
C ASP A 49 40.39 -7.73 12.92
N GLN A 50 41.32 -6.82 12.61
CA GLN A 50 41.61 -6.38 11.24
C GLN A 50 42.04 -7.52 10.34
N LYS A 51 43.00 -8.34 10.80
CA LYS A 51 43.49 -9.48 10.01
C LYS A 51 42.42 -10.55 9.83
N LYS A 52 41.55 -10.76 10.83
CA LYS A 52 40.40 -11.67 10.70
C LYS A 52 39.38 -11.16 9.69
N ALA A 53 39.05 -9.86 9.73
CA ALA A 53 38.12 -9.24 8.78
C ALA A 53 38.66 -9.27 7.34
N ALA A 54 39.94 -8.93 7.15
CA ALA A 54 40.60 -9.01 5.84
C ALA A 54 40.61 -10.44 5.28
N ARG A 55 40.92 -11.44 6.11
CA ARG A 55 40.87 -12.86 5.71
C ARG A 55 39.46 -13.32 5.37
N ALA A 56 38.45 -12.94 6.14
CA ALA A 56 37.06 -13.28 5.85
C ALA A 56 36.60 -12.67 4.51
N VAL A 57 37.07 -11.45 4.21
CA VAL A 57 36.82 -10.75 2.93
C VAL A 57 37.50 -11.47 1.76
N GLU A 58 38.77 -11.88 1.91
CA GLU A 58 39.50 -12.67 0.91
C GLU A 58 38.83 -14.03 0.67
N GLU A 59 38.50 -14.77 1.74
CA GLU A 59 37.81 -16.07 1.64
C GLU A 59 36.44 -15.97 0.94
N LEU A 60 35.72 -14.86 1.15
CA LEU A 60 34.45 -14.61 0.48
C LEU A 60 34.63 -14.26 -0.99
N ALA A 61 35.64 -13.45 -1.32
CA ALA A 61 35.98 -13.11 -2.69
C ALA A 61 36.40 -14.37 -3.49
N ASP A 62 37.21 -15.23 -2.88
CA ASP A 62 37.65 -16.49 -3.48
C ASP A 62 36.49 -17.47 -3.72
N LYS A 63 35.51 -17.52 -2.82
CA LYS A 63 34.28 -18.32 -3.01
C LYS A 63 33.47 -17.85 -4.23
N ILE A 64 33.33 -16.54 -4.41
CA ILE A 64 32.59 -15.97 -5.55
C ILE A 64 33.33 -16.26 -6.86
N VAL A 65 34.64 -16.11 -6.84
CA VAL A 65 35.48 -16.46 -7.98
C VAL A 65 35.33 -17.92 -8.36
N ALA A 66 35.37 -18.83 -7.38
CA ALA A 66 35.18 -20.26 -7.63
C ALA A 66 33.81 -20.55 -8.26
N GLN A 67 32.75 -19.91 -7.79
CA GLN A 67 31.40 -20.07 -8.35
C GLN A 67 31.29 -19.55 -9.79
N ILE A 68 31.88 -18.39 -10.08
CA ILE A 68 31.89 -17.84 -11.44
C ILE A 68 32.73 -18.71 -12.39
N GLN A 69 33.86 -19.25 -11.90
CA GLN A 69 34.69 -20.18 -12.66
C GLN A 69 33.95 -21.48 -12.98
N GLU A 70 33.27 -22.08 -12.01
CA GLU A 70 32.46 -23.29 -12.23
C GLU A 70 31.40 -23.04 -13.30
N LEU A 71 30.71 -21.90 -13.24
CA LEU A 71 29.68 -21.51 -14.21
C LEU A 71 30.27 -21.27 -15.62
N LEU A 72 31.44 -20.65 -15.72
CA LEU A 72 32.19 -20.50 -16.97
C LEU A 72 32.62 -21.86 -17.56
N GLU A 73 33.06 -22.79 -16.71
CA GLU A 73 33.45 -24.14 -17.15
C GLU A 73 32.24 -24.96 -17.60
N GLU A 74 31.10 -24.86 -16.93
CA GLU A 74 29.85 -25.51 -17.33
C GLU A 74 29.38 -25.02 -18.71
N GLU A 75 29.36 -23.71 -18.93
CA GLU A 75 29.00 -23.10 -20.22
C GLU A 75 30.00 -23.53 -21.32
N ARG A 76 31.30 -23.61 -21.01
CA ARG A 76 32.32 -24.10 -21.94
C ARG A 76 32.15 -25.59 -22.28
N ARG A 77 31.74 -26.42 -21.32
CA ARG A 77 31.47 -27.85 -21.56
C ARG A 77 30.25 -28.04 -22.49
N GLN A 78 29.23 -27.20 -22.32
CA GLN A 78 28.06 -27.21 -23.19
C GLN A 78 28.37 -26.64 -24.58
N GLN A 79 29.28 -25.66 -24.65
CA GLN A 79 29.65 -24.96 -25.89
C GLN A 79 31.18 -24.75 -25.97
N PRO A 80 31.91 -25.66 -26.66
CA PRO A 80 33.37 -25.61 -26.74
C PRO A 80 33.93 -24.36 -27.43
N ASP A 81 33.15 -23.77 -28.35
CA ASP A 81 33.53 -22.60 -29.16
C ASP A 81 33.21 -21.26 -28.47
N LEU A 82 32.70 -21.28 -27.23
CA LEU A 82 32.35 -20.06 -26.51
C LEU A 82 33.61 -19.24 -26.19
N ASN A 83 33.57 -17.92 -26.45
CA ASN A 83 34.67 -17.02 -26.10
C ASN A 83 34.62 -16.64 -24.61
N VAL A 84 34.93 -17.62 -23.76
CA VAL A 84 35.00 -17.51 -22.29
C VAL A 84 35.92 -16.34 -21.86
N GLU A 85 36.99 -16.11 -22.62
CA GLU A 85 38.01 -15.11 -22.34
C GLU A 85 37.45 -13.69 -22.53
N GLY A 86 36.78 -13.45 -23.65
CA GLY A 86 36.12 -12.17 -23.93
C GLY A 86 34.98 -11.86 -22.95
N ILE A 87 34.21 -12.88 -22.55
CA ILE A 87 33.14 -12.70 -21.54
C ILE A 87 33.74 -12.27 -20.20
N ALA A 88 34.80 -12.94 -19.76
CA ALA A 88 35.42 -12.66 -18.49
C ALA A 88 36.09 -11.28 -18.44
N GLU A 89 36.76 -10.86 -19.52
CA GLU A 89 37.31 -9.50 -19.63
C GLU A 89 36.20 -8.43 -19.53
N GLN A 90 35.09 -8.60 -20.25
CA GLN A 90 33.99 -7.65 -20.16
C GLN A 90 33.34 -7.66 -18.78
N LEU A 91 33.18 -8.84 -18.16
CA LEU A 91 32.60 -8.95 -16.83
C LEU A 91 33.47 -8.24 -15.79
N LEU A 92 34.77 -8.50 -15.79
CA LEU A 92 35.72 -7.83 -14.90
C LEU A 92 35.64 -6.31 -15.08
N ALA A 93 35.68 -5.87 -16.33
CA ALA A 93 35.75 -4.45 -16.62
C ALA A 93 34.41 -3.72 -16.35
N THR A 94 33.28 -4.44 -16.33
CA THR A 94 31.99 -3.93 -15.85
C THR A 94 31.91 -3.92 -14.32
N LEU A 95 32.43 -4.94 -13.64
CA LEU A 95 32.41 -4.97 -12.17
C LEU A 95 33.36 -3.93 -11.56
N GLN A 96 34.43 -3.55 -12.25
CA GLN A 96 35.37 -2.53 -11.79
C GLN A 96 34.86 -1.07 -11.90
N THR A 97 33.74 -0.80 -12.59
CA THR A 97 33.29 0.59 -12.79
C THR A 97 32.79 1.25 -11.53
N ASP A 98 31.92 0.58 -10.78
CA ASP A 98 31.39 1.11 -9.53
C ASP A 98 31.07 -0.04 -8.57
N LEU A 99 31.79 -0.04 -7.46
CA LEU A 99 31.56 -0.91 -6.33
C LEU A 99 31.35 -0.02 -5.11
N SER A 100 30.52 1.01 -5.19
CA SER A 100 30.22 1.85 -4.03
C SER A 100 28.98 1.33 -3.30
N ALA A 101 28.86 1.55 -2.00
CA ALA A 101 27.63 1.19 -1.30
C ALA A 101 26.42 1.98 -1.81
N GLU A 102 26.64 3.23 -2.22
CA GLU A 102 25.60 4.06 -2.84
C GLU A 102 25.02 3.40 -4.10
N PHE A 103 25.86 2.76 -4.91
CA PHE A 103 25.43 2.01 -6.08
C PHE A 103 24.47 0.87 -5.73
N PHE A 104 24.82 0.07 -4.71
CA PHE A 104 23.97 -1.03 -4.24
C PHE A 104 22.69 -0.54 -3.54
N VAL A 105 22.76 0.59 -2.80
CA VAL A 105 21.59 1.24 -2.18
C VAL A 105 20.65 1.80 -3.24
N LYS A 106 21.15 2.38 -4.34
CA LYS A 106 20.33 2.81 -5.50
C LYS A 106 19.64 1.62 -6.18
N GLY A 107 20.29 0.46 -6.19
CA GLY A 107 19.71 -0.81 -6.66
C GLY A 107 18.76 -1.49 -5.67
N ASP A 108 18.47 -0.87 -4.52
CA ASP A 108 17.65 -1.41 -3.43
C ASP A 108 18.07 -2.82 -2.98
N LEU A 109 19.35 -3.17 -3.12
CA LEU A 109 19.85 -4.53 -2.85
C LEU A 109 19.09 -5.63 -3.60
N VAL A 110 18.48 -5.31 -4.75
CA VAL A 110 17.85 -6.30 -5.63
C VAL A 110 18.84 -6.70 -6.71
N PRO A 111 19.29 -7.96 -6.77
CA PRO A 111 20.34 -8.40 -7.69
C PRO A 111 20.09 -8.03 -9.17
N GLN A 112 18.84 -8.16 -9.62
CA GLN A 112 18.45 -7.86 -11.00
C GLN A 112 18.55 -6.37 -11.32
N ARG A 113 18.23 -5.50 -10.34
CA ARG A 113 18.35 -4.05 -10.50
C ARG A 113 19.80 -3.62 -10.47
N VAL A 114 20.62 -4.26 -9.64
CA VAL A 114 22.07 -4.05 -9.59
C VAL A 114 22.72 -4.47 -10.93
N ALA A 115 22.38 -5.64 -11.46
CA ALA A 115 22.85 -6.09 -12.78
C ALA A 115 22.40 -5.13 -13.91
N GLY A 116 21.14 -4.69 -13.88
CA GLY A 116 20.62 -3.67 -14.80
C GLY A 116 21.35 -2.34 -14.71
N ASN A 117 21.69 -1.88 -13.50
CA ASN A 117 22.46 -0.66 -13.29
C ASN A 117 23.90 -0.79 -13.84
N TYR A 118 24.55 -1.95 -13.68
CA TYR A 118 25.84 -2.23 -14.31
C TYR A 118 25.75 -2.20 -15.83
N ALA A 119 24.74 -2.85 -16.40
CA ALA A 119 24.51 -2.85 -17.85
C ALA A 119 24.22 -1.44 -18.40
N ALA A 120 23.56 -0.58 -17.61
CA ALA A 120 23.30 0.81 -17.98
C ALA A 120 24.54 1.72 -17.87
N LEU A 121 25.39 1.51 -16.85
CA LEU A 121 26.65 2.23 -16.66
C LEU A 121 27.66 1.91 -17.77
N ARG A 122 27.72 0.64 -18.18
CA ARG A 122 28.62 0.17 -19.23
C ARG A 122 27.87 -0.73 -20.21
N PRO A 123 27.17 -0.16 -21.20
CA PRO A 123 26.60 -0.96 -22.28
C PRO A 123 27.72 -1.65 -23.06
N LEU A 124 27.51 -2.92 -23.41
CA LEU A 124 28.44 -3.69 -24.23
C LEU A 124 28.66 -2.98 -25.58
N PRO A 125 29.92 -2.76 -26.01
CA PRO A 125 30.20 -2.19 -27.32
C PRO A 125 29.64 -3.09 -28.43
N ARG A 126 29.09 -2.49 -29.50
CA ARG A 126 28.55 -3.26 -30.63
C ARG A 126 29.66 -4.11 -31.25
N GLY A 127 29.48 -5.42 -31.28
CA GLY A 127 30.44 -6.40 -31.82
C GLY A 127 31.52 -6.87 -30.83
N ALA A 128 31.47 -6.46 -29.56
CA ALA A 128 32.42 -6.94 -28.54
C ALA A 128 32.25 -8.43 -28.20
N LEU A 129 31.03 -8.94 -28.30
CA LEU A 129 30.68 -10.34 -28.09
C LEU A 129 29.75 -10.80 -29.21
N ASP A 130 29.88 -12.06 -29.61
CA ASP A 130 28.86 -12.70 -30.45
C ASP A 130 27.55 -12.85 -29.65
N PRO A 131 26.39 -13.00 -30.33
CA PRO A 131 25.09 -13.04 -29.66
C PRO A 131 25.01 -14.08 -28.53
N ARG A 132 25.70 -15.22 -28.66
CA ARG A 132 25.67 -16.30 -27.65
C ARG A 132 26.54 -15.96 -26.45
N SER A 133 27.74 -15.44 -26.67
CA SER A 133 28.58 -14.92 -25.58
C SER A 133 27.94 -13.73 -24.87
N GLY A 134 27.12 -12.94 -25.55
CA GLY A 134 26.31 -11.87 -24.94
C GLY A 134 25.26 -12.40 -23.95
N GLU A 135 24.57 -13.49 -24.29
CA GLU A 135 23.62 -14.14 -23.38
C GLU A 135 24.33 -14.77 -22.17
N ALA A 136 25.46 -15.45 -22.39
CA ALA A 136 26.28 -16.03 -21.32
C ALA A 136 26.82 -14.93 -20.38
N TYR A 137 27.29 -13.80 -20.94
CA TYR A 137 27.68 -12.62 -20.16
C TYR A 137 26.54 -12.11 -19.28
N GLY A 138 25.32 -12.00 -19.82
CA GLY A 138 24.16 -11.55 -19.05
C GLY A 138 23.87 -12.46 -17.85
N ARG A 139 23.89 -13.78 -18.06
CA ARG A 139 23.73 -14.76 -16.97
C ARG A 139 24.81 -14.63 -15.89
N MET A 140 26.06 -14.42 -16.31
CA MET A 140 27.19 -14.25 -15.40
C MET A 140 27.12 -12.93 -14.62
N LEU A 141 26.70 -11.84 -15.26
CA LEU A 141 26.50 -10.56 -14.59
C LEU A 141 25.39 -10.66 -13.54
N ASP A 142 24.28 -11.32 -13.86
CA ASP A 142 23.19 -11.60 -12.90
C ASP A 142 23.67 -12.44 -11.71
N HIS A 143 24.56 -13.41 -11.96
CA HIS A 143 25.14 -14.21 -10.90
C HIS A 143 26.09 -13.38 -10.02
N ALA A 144 26.99 -12.62 -10.63
CA ALA A 144 27.92 -11.73 -9.92
C ALA A 144 27.16 -10.69 -9.08
N ALA A 145 26.09 -10.10 -9.61
CA ALA A 145 25.24 -9.16 -8.88
C ALA A 145 24.53 -9.82 -7.69
N ARG A 146 24.06 -11.07 -7.82
CA ARG A 146 23.49 -11.84 -6.70
C ARG A 146 24.53 -12.05 -5.59
N CYS A 147 25.74 -12.46 -5.96
CA CYS A 147 26.82 -12.67 -5.00
C CYS A 147 27.20 -11.35 -4.29
N LEU A 148 27.34 -10.26 -5.05
CA LEU A 148 27.66 -8.93 -4.51
C LEU A 148 26.60 -8.40 -3.53
N VAL A 149 25.32 -8.56 -3.86
CA VAL A 149 24.22 -8.19 -2.96
C VAL A 149 24.24 -9.06 -1.70
N GLY A 150 24.47 -10.37 -1.85
CA GLY A 150 24.62 -11.30 -0.73
C GLY A 150 25.73 -10.87 0.21
N LEU A 151 26.89 -10.46 -0.33
CA LEU A 151 27.99 -9.91 0.46
C LEU A 151 27.63 -8.59 1.14
N ALA A 152 27.03 -7.65 0.40
CA ALA A 152 26.65 -6.36 0.94
C ALA A 152 25.73 -6.51 2.16
N ASN A 153 24.81 -7.49 2.13
CA ASN A 153 23.91 -7.79 3.25
C ASN A 153 24.61 -8.36 4.49
N GLN A 154 25.77 -8.99 4.34
CA GLN A 154 26.55 -9.55 5.46
C GLN A 154 27.42 -8.50 6.16
N LEU A 155 27.54 -7.28 5.60
CA LEU A 155 28.39 -6.22 6.15
C LEU A 155 27.62 -5.34 7.15
N PRO A 156 28.11 -5.17 8.39
CA PRO A 156 27.41 -4.41 9.43
C PRO A 156 27.10 -2.96 9.05
N ASP A 157 28.08 -2.23 8.48
CA ASP A 157 27.90 -0.82 8.11
C ASP A 157 26.90 -0.61 6.95
N PHE A 158 26.74 -1.63 6.10
CA PHE A 158 25.81 -1.59 4.97
C PHE A 158 24.36 -1.62 5.46
N GLN A 159 24.07 -2.42 6.49
CA GLN A 159 22.76 -2.47 7.11
C GLN A 159 22.38 -1.12 7.74
N VAL A 160 23.33 -0.46 8.40
CA VAL A 160 23.11 0.88 8.99
C VAL A 160 22.76 1.91 7.91
N GLN A 161 23.47 1.93 6.78
CA GLN A 161 23.20 2.87 5.68
C GLN A 161 21.88 2.59 4.97
N THR A 162 21.51 1.32 4.81
CA THR A 162 20.23 0.92 4.23
C THR A 162 19.06 1.39 5.10
N ILE A 163 19.17 1.21 6.43
CA ILE A 163 18.18 1.71 7.39
C ILE A 163 18.09 3.23 7.34
N ALA A 164 19.23 3.93 7.36
CA ALA A 164 19.25 5.40 7.31
C ALA A 164 18.60 5.93 6.03
N THR A 165 18.87 5.30 4.88
CA THR A 165 18.28 5.68 3.59
C THR A 165 16.77 5.40 3.57
N SER A 166 16.34 4.25 4.11
CA SER A 166 14.91 3.94 4.24
C SER A 166 14.19 4.96 5.12
N LEU A 167 14.78 5.35 6.25
CA LEU A 167 14.23 6.39 7.14
C LEU A 167 14.17 7.75 6.44
N GLN A 168 15.18 8.11 5.65
CA GLN A 168 15.17 9.35 4.87
C GLN A 168 14.07 9.35 3.80
N ARG A 169 13.88 8.23 3.09
CA ARG A 169 12.79 8.07 2.12
C ARG A 169 11.42 8.16 2.79
N LEU A 170 11.22 7.52 3.95
CA LEU A 170 9.99 7.62 4.72
C LEU A 170 9.68 9.08 5.12
N ARG A 171 10.68 9.82 5.63
CA ARG A 171 10.53 11.25 5.94
C ARG A 171 10.16 12.09 4.70
N SER A 172 10.75 11.79 3.55
CA SER A 172 10.41 12.50 2.31
C SER A 172 8.97 12.23 1.83
N LEU A 173 8.45 11.02 2.06
CA LEU A 173 7.07 10.67 1.76
C LEU A 173 6.09 11.37 2.71
N GLU A 174 6.43 11.44 4.00
CA GLU A 174 5.67 12.21 5.00
C GLU A 174 5.59 13.69 4.60
N GLU A 175 6.72 14.32 4.26
CA GLU A 175 6.75 15.71 3.82
C GLU A 175 5.94 15.93 2.53
N THR A 176 5.98 14.97 1.60
CA THR A 176 5.19 15.04 0.37
C THR A 176 3.70 14.90 0.67
N ALA A 177 3.31 13.98 1.54
CA ALA A 177 1.92 13.81 1.97
C ALA A 177 1.39 15.09 2.61
N ASP A 178 2.14 15.69 3.54
CA ASP A 178 1.77 16.94 4.20
C ASP A 178 1.58 18.09 3.20
N LYS A 179 2.48 18.22 2.21
CA LYS A 179 2.34 19.21 1.14
C LYS A 179 1.07 18.98 0.32
N THR A 180 0.78 17.73 -0.07
CA THR A 180 -0.43 17.42 -0.83
C THR A 180 -1.71 17.68 -0.03
N PHE A 181 -1.74 17.35 1.26
CA PHE A 181 -2.88 17.65 2.13
C PHE A 181 -3.07 19.15 2.33
N ALA A 182 -1.98 19.91 2.49
CA ALA A 182 -2.05 21.37 2.58
C ALA A 182 -2.63 21.99 1.30
N GLN A 183 -2.18 21.53 0.12
CA GLN A 183 -2.72 21.97 -1.17
C GLN A 183 -4.20 21.61 -1.33
N MET A 184 -4.58 20.39 -0.96
CA MET A 184 -5.98 19.96 -1.00
C MET A 184 -6.87 20.82 -0.11
N ARG A 185 -6.43 21.12 1.13
CA ARG A 185 -7.17 22.04 2.02
C ARG A 185 -7.33 23.41 1.40
N GLN A 186 -6.29 23.95 0.78
CA GLN A 186 -6.37 25.25 0.09
C GLN A 186 -7.36 25.21 -1.08
N MET A 187 -7.39 24.13 -1.87
CA MET A 187 -8.35 23.94 -2.95
C MET A 187 -9.79 23.87 -2.41
N VAL A 188 -10.02 23.08 -1.37
CA VAL A 188 -11.34 23.00 -0.71
C VAL A 188 -11.78 24.39 -0.26
N THR A 189 -10.95 25.11 0.50
CA THR A 189 -11.30 26.47 0.96
C THR A 189 -11.52 27.45 -0.21
N ALA A 190 -10.78 27.32 -1.32
CA ALA A 190 -10.98 28.16 -2.51
C ALA A 190 -12.33 27.86 -3.20
N VAL A 191 -12.69 26.57 -3.33
CA VAL A 191 -14.00 26.14 -3.86
C VAL A 191 -15.13 26.64 -2.95
N GLU A 192 -14.94 26.53 -1.64
CA GLU A 192 -15.92 27.01 -0.65
C GLU A 192 -16.14 28.53 -0.73
N ARG A 193 -15.10 29.32 -1.01
CA ARG A 193 -15.22 30.78 -1.16
C ARG A 193 -15.92 31.21 -2.44
N LEU A 194 -15.87 30.39 -3.49
CA LEU A 194 -16.54 30.65 -4.76
C LEU A 194 -18.03 30.30 -4.72
N ALA A 195 -18.48 29.54 -3.71
CA ALA A 195 -19.87 29.15 -3.53
C ALA A 195 -20.53 29.91 -2.36
N ALA A 196 -21.45 30.84 -2.65
CA ALA A 196 -22.42 31.36 -1.69
C ALA A 196 -23.81 31.37 -2.33
N PRO A 197 -24.92 30.95 -1.65
CA PRO A 197 -25.08 30.67 -0.22
C PRO A 197 -24.97 29.16 0.08
N GLY A 198 -23.85 28.74 0.70
CA GLY A 198 -23.51 27.32 0.87
C GLY A 198 -23.72 26.73 2.26
N ASP A 199 -23.92 27.54 3.31
CA ASP A 199 -23.92 27.00 4.69
C ASP A 199 -25.11 26.08 4.98
N ALA A 200 -26.30 26.42 4.44
CA ALA A 200 -27.49 25.58 4.61
C ALA A 200 -27.36 24.26 3.82
N GLN A 201 -26.82 24.30 2.60
CA GLN A 201 -26.66 23.09 1.77
C GLN A 201 -25.53 22.20 2.30
N LYS A 202 -24.43 22.77 2.82
CA LYS A 202 -23.38 22.03 3.51
C LYS A 202 -23.90 21.40 4.79
N PHE A 203 -24.62 22.17 5.62
CA PHE A 203 -25.27 21.63 6.81
C PHE A 203 -26.23 20.51 6.44
N GLU A 204 -27.02 20.65 5.36
CA GLU A 204 -27.91 19.61 4.89
C GLU A 204 -27.15 18.34 4.48
N ILE A 205 -26.07 18.45 3.71
CA ILE A 205 -25.23 17.30 3.32
C ILE A 205 -24.64 16.62 4.56
N GLU A 206 -24.00 17.39 5.46
CA GLU A 206 -23.39 16.86 6.68
C GLU A 206 -24.42 16.23 7.62
N TYR A 207 -25.61 16.84 7.73
CA TYR A 207 -26.70 16.34 8.54
C TYR A 207 -27.27 15.04 7.97
N ARG A 208 -27.46 14.94 6.66
CA ARG A 208 -27.90 13.72 5.98
C ARG A 208 -26.90 12.57 6.17
N ASP A 209 -25.61 12.87 6.03
CA ASP A 209 -24.53 11.93 6.32
C ASP A 209 -24.54 11.45 7.76
N ALA A 210 -24.74 12.36 8.71
CA ALA A 210 -24.84 12.04 10.13
C ALA A 210 -26.07 11.18 10.43
N VAL A 211 -27.20 11.45 9.76
CA VAL A 211 -28.43 10.64 9.88
C VAL A 211 -28.18 9.23 9.37
N ALA A 212 -27.61 9.06 8.18
CA ALA A 212 -27.28 7.74 7.63
C ALA A 212 -26.34 6.96 8.57
N LYS A 213 -25.23 7.58 9.02
CA LYS A 213 -24.25 6.93 9.91
C LYS A 213 -24.84 6.52 11.27
N ASN A 214 -25.67 7.37 11.87
CA ASN A 214 -26.20 7.14 13.21
C ASN A 214 -27.49 6.32 13.22
N PHE A 215 -28.22 6.27 12.11
CA PHE A 215 -29.52 5.61 12.05
C PHE A 215 -29.56 4.37 11.15
N ASP A 216 -28.62 4.14 10.24
CA ASP A 216 -28.64 2.95 9.38
C ASP A 216 -28.00 1.71 10.03
N PHE A 217 -28.52 1.31 11.21
CA PHE A 217 -28.17 0.03 11.81
C PHE A 217 -29.29 -0.53 12.70
N ILE A 218 -29.43 -1.85 12.81
CA ILE A 218 -30.28 -2.51 13.80
C ILE A 218 -29.46 -3.47 14.66
N ASP A 219 -29.72 -3.48 15.96
CA ASP A 219 -29.12 -4.44 16.88
C ASP A 219 -30.01 -5.69 16.94
N LEU A 220 -29.45 -6.85 16.61
CA LEU A 220 -30.14 -8.13 16.79
C LEU A 220 -30.13 -8.52 18.27
N PHE A 221 -31.30 -8.52 18.89
CA PHE A 221 -31.52 -9.01 20.25
C PHE A 221 -31.92 -10.48 20.22
N GLY A 222 -31.38 -11.29 21.14
CA GLY A 222 -31.76 -12.70 21.30
C GLY A 222 -30.86 -13.72 20.59
N ILE A 223 -29.78 -13.29 19.95
CA ILE A 223 -28.76 -14.19 19.39
C ILE A 223 -27.40 -14.01 20.08
N THR A 224 -26.75 -15.14 20.40
CA THR A 224 -25.43 -15.18 21.04
C THR A 224 -24.33 -14.95 20.00
N ILE A 225 -24.30 -13.74 19.44
CA ILE A 225 -23.26 -13.30 18.50
C ILE A 225 -22.41 -12.20 19.19
N PRO A 226 -21.08 -12.14 18.95
CA PRO A 226 -20.24 -11.04 19.43
C PRO A 226 -20.81 -9.65 19.07
N ARG A 227 -20.61 -8.66 19.95
CA ARG A 227 -21.22 -7.32 19.83
C ARG A 227 -20.90 -6.61 18.51
N GLU A 228 -19.73 -6.88 17.95
CA GLU A 228 -19.26 -6.32 16.67
C GLU A 228 -20.04 -6.83 15.46
N LEU A 229 -20.59 -8.05 15.53
CA LEU A 229 -21.35 -8.70 14.44
C LEU A 229 -22.87 -8.57 14.62
N ARG A 230 -23.35 -7.79 15.62
CA ARG A 230 -24.78 -7.62 15.90
C ARG A 230 -25.43 -6.43 15.19
N ARG A 231 -24.64 -5.58 14.54
CA ARG A 231 -25.13 -4.41 13.79
C ARG A 231 -25.27 -4.74 12.32
N PHE A 232 -26.50 -4.76 11.84
CA PHE A 232 -26.83 -4.91 10.42
C PHE A 232 -27.38 -3.60 9.88
N GLN A 233 -27.17 -3.29 8.60
CA GLN A 233 -27.76 -2.11 7.98
C GLN A 233 -29.29 -2.22 8.03
N LEU A 234 -29.95 -1.15 8.47
CA LEU A 234 -31.41 -1.15 8.57
C LEU A 234 -32.03 -1.14 7.17
N THR A 235 -31.37 -0.49 6.21
CA THR A 235 -31.78 -0.46 4.80
C THR A 235 -31.91 -1.86 4.19
N ASP A 236 -30.97 -2.77 4.49
CA ASP A 236 -30.97 -4.15 3.99
C ASP A 236 -31.93 -5.07 4.74
N ALA A 237 -32.19 -4.79 6.02
CA ALA A 237 -32.95 -5.65 6.92
C ALA A 237 -34.43 -5.24 7.06
N PHE A 238 -34.85 -4.11 6.48
CA PHE A 238 -36.22 -3.63 6.59
C PHE A 238 -37.17 -4.45 5.72
N VAL A 239 -38.19 -5.03 6.36
CA VAL A 239 -39.31 -5.67 5.67
C VAL A 239 -40.48 -4.70 5.68
N SER A 240 -41.03 -4.42 4.49
CA SER A 240 -42.12 -3.47 4.34
C SER A 240 -43.34 -3.85 5.19
N LEU A 241 -43.92 -2.84 5.83
CA LEU A 241 -45.07 -2.97 6.71
C LEU A 241 -46.33 -2.49 6.00
N ASN A 242 -47.44 -3.21 6.23
CA ASN A 242 -48.75 -2.78 5.79
C ASN A 242 -49.36 -1.80 6.80
N LEU A 243 -49.82 -0.65 6.29
CA LEU A 243 -50.50 0.39 7.04
C LEU A 243 -51.99 0.37 6.70
N GLN A 244 -52.81 0.54 7.73
CA GLN A 244 -54.26 0.67 7.61
C GLN A 244 -54.63 2.14 7.82
N ARG A 245 -55.31 2.75 6.85
CA ARG A 245 -55.74 4.15 6.96
C ARG A 245 -56.94 4.24 7.91
N SER A 246 -56.76 4.92 9.04
CA SER A 246 -57.87 5.30 9.92
C SER A 246 -58.30 6.74 9.59
N LEU A 247 -59.41 6.88 8.86
CA LEU A 247 -60.06 8.18 8.70
C LEU A 247 -60.73 8.53 10.03
N THR A 248 -60.10 9.38 10.84
CA THR A 248 -60.81 10.00 11.96
C THR A 248 -61.78 11.02 11.38
N PRO A 249 -63.11 10.93 11.61
CA PRO A 249 -64.02 11.97 11.16
C PRO A 249 -63.71 13.26 11.92
N THR A 250 -63.17 14.24 11.20
CA THR A 250 -62.85 15.56 11.74
C THR A 250 -64.14 16.26 12.16
N LYS A 251 -64.51 16.15 13.44
CA LYS A 251 -65.62 16.95 14.01
C LYS A 251 -65.16 18.41 14.13
N ASN A 252 -65.57 19.27 13.20
CA ASN A 252 -65.48 20.72 13.32
C ASN A 252 -66.30 21.19 14.55
N PRO A 253 -65.71 21.89 15.53
CA PRO A 253 -66.47 22.48 16.64
C PRO A 253 -66.89 23.90 16.28
N ALA A 254 -67.77 24.08 15.30
CA ALA A 254 -68.40 25.38 15.05
C ALA A 254 -69.78 25.23 14.39
N ARG A 255 -70.82 25.59 15.16
CA ARG A 255 -72.23 25.80 14.79
C ARG A 255 -73.05 24.57 14.37
N SER A 256 -73.85 24.06 15.31
CA SER A 256 -75.32 24.24 15.29
C SER A 256 -75.96 23.66 16.56
N LYS A 257 -76.86 24.46 17.16
CA LYS A 257 -77.72 24.07 18.27
C LYS A 257 -78.90 23.25 17.74
N LYS A 258 -79.20 22.08 18.34
CA LYS A 258 -80.54 21.74 18.91
C LYS A 258 -80.58 20.30 19.49
N ARG A 259 -81.21 20.22 20.66
CA ARG A 259 -81.88 19.10 21.37
C ARG A 259 -82.53 18.07 20.40
N GLN A 260 -82.75 16.77 20.63
CA GLN A 260 -82.76 15.81 21.76
C GLN A 260 -82.83 14.35 21.14
N PRO A 261 -82.93 13.24 21.90
CA PRO A 261 -82.35 11.90 21.59
C PRO A 261 -83.33 10.83 21.02
N GLU A 262 -82.81 9.59 20.89
CA GLU A 262 -83.43 8.29 20.52
C GLU A 262 -83.64 8.04 19.02
N SER A 263 -83.40 6.87 18.42
CA SER A 263 -82.97 5.53 18.85
C SER A 263 -82.68 4.70 17.58
N THR A 264 -82.02 3.54 17.76
CA THR A 264 -82.13 2.33 16.90
C THR A 264 -81.19 2.17 15.69
N GLU A 265 -80.17 1.34 15.96
CA GLU A 265 -79.69 0.16 15.22
C GLU A 265 -79.31 0.20 13.72
N THR A 266 -78.14 -0.42 13.50
CA THR A 266 -77.67 -1.15 12.31
C THR A 266 -77.50 -0.37 11.02
N ASP A 267 -76.29 0.13 10.81
CA ASP A 267 -75.68 0.14 9.48
C ASP A 267 -74.30 -0.50 9.57
N GLU A 268 -74.17 -1.66 8.92
CA GLU A 268 -72.90 -2.29 8.59
C GLU A 268 -72.12 -1.39 7.63
N GLU A 269 -71.48 -0.34 8.15
CA GLU A 269 -70.43 0.34 7.42
C GLU A 269 -69.23 -0.60 7.35
N LYS A 270 -69.15 -1.38 6.24
CA LYS A 270 -67.88 -1.88 5.71
C LYS A 270 -66.97 -0.67 5.52
N SER A 271 -66.24 -0.33 6.57
CA SER A 271 -65.11 0.57 6.51
C SER A 271 -64.13 -0.07 5.55
N ASP A 272 -64.08 0.47 4.34
CA ASP A 272 -63.13 0.14 3.29
C ASP A 272 -61.74 0.53 3.82
N SER A 273 -61.19 -0.35 4.65
CA SER A 273 -59.91 -0.13 5.28
C SER A 273 -58.84 -0.64 4.33
N GLU A 274 -58.52 0.22 3.37
CA GLU A 274 -57.46 -0.04 2.38
C GLU A 274 -56.14 -0.30 3.14
N LEU A 275 -55.67 -1.55 3.07
CA LEU A 275 -54.32 -1.92 3.52
C LEU A 275 -53.35 -1.51 2.42
N LEU A 276 -52.45 -0.59 2.76
CA LEU A 276 -51.46 -0.04 1.84
C LEU A 276 -50.06 -0.32 2.36
N SER A 277 -49.12 -0.55 1.45
CA SER A 277 -47.70 -0.59 1.80
C SER A 277 -47.26 0.76 2.37
N CYS A 278 -46.29 0.76 3.29
CA CYS A 278 -45.80 2.00 3.89
C CYS A 278 -45.26 2.99 2.84
N GLU A 279 -44.55 2.49 1.83
CA GLU A 279 -44.00 3.27 0.72
C GLU A 279 -45.12 3.98 -0.04
N ALA A 280 -46.18 3.25 -0.39
CA ALA A 280 -47.33 3.80 -1.10
C ALA A 280 -48.07 4.87 -0.29
N VAL A 281 -48.07 4.79 1.04
CA VAL A 281 -48.64 5.83 1.90
C VAL A 281 -47.75 7.08 1.90
N LEU A 282 -46.42 6.91 1.97
CA LEU A 282 -45.46 8.02 1.97
C LEU A 282 -45.46 8.76 0.63
N ASP A 283 -45.54 8.05 -0.50
CA ASP A 283 -45.62 8.64 -1.83
C ASP A 283 -46.91 9.46 -2.04
N ARG A 284 -47.98 9.11 -1.33
CA ARG A 284 -49.24 9.85 -1.36
C ARG A 284 -49.20 11.13 -0.51
N LEU A 285 -48.19 11.30 0.36
CA LEU A 285 -48.06 12.50 1.20
C LEU A 285 -47.61 13.68 0.36
N ARG A 286 -48.41 14.77 0.39
CA ARG A 286 -48.06 16.01 -0.29
C ARG A 286 -47.49 17.06 0.68
N PRO A 287 -46.60 17.94 0.20
CA PRO A 287 -46.16 19.10 0.97
C PRO A 287 -47.37 19.91 1.44
N GLY A 288 -47.52 20.07 2.76
CA GLY A 288 -48.62 20.85 3.37
C GLY A 288 -49.83 20.03 3.86
N GLU A 289 -49.84 18.70 3.73
CA GLU A 289 -50.94 17.85 4.22
C GLU A 289 -51.05 17.74 5.76
N GLY A 290 -50.17 18.42 6.50
CA GLY A 290 -50.25 18.53 7.95
C GLY A 290 -49.41 17.50 8.70
N ARG A 291 -50.01 16.84 9.71
CA ARG A 291 -49.31 15.90 10.61
C ARG A 291 -49.80 14.47 10.41
N LEU A 292 -48.87 13.53 10.22
CA LEU A 292 -49.17 12.10 10.19
C LEU A 292 -49.13 11.51 11.60
N LEU A 293 -50.16 10.77 12.00
CA LEU A 293 -50.21 10.03 13.27
C LEU A 293 -50.13 8.53 13.02
N ILE A 294 -49.02 7.91 13.40
CA ILE A 294 -48.81 6.46 13.30
C ILE A 294 -49.25 5.79 14.60
N ARG A 295 -50.20 4.85 14.52
CA ARG A 295 -50.71 4.07 15.66
C ARG A 295 -50.39 2.58 15.48
N GLY A 296 -50.16 1.89 16.59
CA GLY A 296 -49.92 0.44 16.60
C GLY A 296 -49.56 -0.06 18.00
N ALA A 297 -49.74 -1.37 18.25
CA ALA A 297 -49.45 -2.00 19.54
C ALA A 297 -47.96 -1.88 19.96
N ALA A 298 -47.65 -2.08 21.23
CA ALA A 298 -46.26 -2.13 21.68
C ALA A 298 -45.49 -3.22 20.90
N GLY A 299 -44.27 -2.92 20.46
CA GLY A 299 -43.48 -3.84 19.63
C GLY A 299 -43.83 -3.88 18.13
N SER A 300 -44.83 -3.13 17.66
CA SER A 300 -45.24 -3.13 16.23
C SER A 300 -44.27 -2.43 15.26
N GLY A 301 -43.02 -2.17 15.66
CA GLY A 301 -42.01 -1.57 14.78
C GLY A 301 -42.10 -0.05 14.52
N LYS A 302 -42.94 0.71 15.24
CA LYS A 302 -43.13 2.17 15.00
C LYS A 302 -41.83 2.99 14.96
N THR A 303 -40.94 2.79 15.93
CA THR A 303 -39.65 3.53 16.00
C THR A 303 -38.71 3.10 14.88
N THR A 304 -38.68 1.81 14.56
CA THR A 304 -37.90 1.28 13.44
C THR A 304 -38.39 1.84 12.12
N LEU A 305 -39.71 1.97 11.95
CA LEU A 305 -40.32 2.57 10.76
C LEU A 305 -39.93 4.05 10.63
N MET A 306 -40.01 4.83 11.72
CA MET A 306 -39.59 6.24 11.71
C MET A 306 -38.11 6.39 11.37
N ARG A 307 -37.27 5.49 11.89
CA ARG A 307 -35.83 5.45 11.61
C ARG A 307 -35.54 5.15 10.14
N TRP A 308 -36.26 4.17 9.58
CA TRP A 308 -36.19 3.83 8.16
C TRP A 308 -36.60 5.02 7.28
N ILE A 309 -37.72 5.70 7.58
CA ILE A 309 -38.15 6.92 6.85
C ILE A 309 -37.07 8.01 6.90
N ALA A 310 -36.44 8.23 8.05
CA ALA A 310 -35.39 9.25 8.20
C ALA A 310 -34.15 8.94 7.33
N ILE A 311 -33.77 7.66 7.21
CA ILE A 311 -32.66 7.24 6.34
C ILE A 311 -33.04 7.44 4.87
N GLN A 312 -34.24 7.02 4.47
CA GLN A 312 -34.71 7.20 3.09
C GLN A 312 -34.72 8.69 2.70
N ALA A 313 -35.23 9.55 3.58
CA ALA A 313 -35.21 11.00 3.37
C ALA A 313 -33.79 11.60 3.34
N ALA A 314 -32.83 11.01 4.06
CA ALA A 314 -31.43 11.46 4.01
C ALA A 314 -30.69 10.99 2.75
N SER A 315 -31.12 9.88 2.16
CA SER A 315 -30.53 9.30 0.94
C SER A 315 -31.05 9.89 -0.39
N MET A 316 -32.16 10.64 -0.34
CA MET A 316 -32.77 11.33 -1.49
C MET A 316 -32.08 12.66 -1.78
#